data_AF-A0A925X649-F1
#
_entry.id   AF-A0A925X649-F1
#
_cell.length_a   1.000
_cell.length_b   1.000
_cell.length_c   1.000
_cell.angle_alpha   90.00
_cell.angle_beta   90.00
_cell.angle_gamma   90.00
#
_symmetry.space_group_name_H-M   'P 1'
#
loop_
_entity.id
_entity.type
_entity.pdbx_description
1 polymer ?
#
loop_
_entity_poly.entity_id
_entity_poly.type
_entity_poly.pdbx_seq_one_letter_code
_entity_poly.pdbx_strand_id
1 'polypeptide(L)'
;MAPTFSNPNVGWTKLALLPILIVALAYVIKGISSDIPRLGNPFPLNSWESAIVVDDWRAAHGQAVYTDAQSGHATHMYGALATFASAPFVRAIGPDPRIARAISFVAASALC
;
A
#
# COMPACT_ATOMS: atom_id res chain seq x y z
N MET A 1 -31.84 41.01 17.22
CA MET A 1 -31.57 40.31 15.94
C MET A 1 -30.12 40.62 15.56
N ALA A 2 -29.19 39.68 15.75
CA ALA A 2 -27.77 39.93 15.47
C ALA A 2 -27.47 39.64 13.98
N PRO A 3 -26.70 40.49 13.27
CA PRO A 3 -26.36 40.26 11.88
C PRO A 3 -25.32 39.14 11.75
N THR A 4 -25.64 38.13 10.94
CA THR A 4 -24.71 37.09 10.51
C THR A 4 -23.80 37.64 9.40
N PHE A 5 -22.56 37.97 9.75
CA PHE A 5 -21.53 38.31 8.77
C PHE A 5 -21.06 37.03 8.06
N SER A 6 -21.52 36.80 6.83
CA SER A 6 -20.95 35.79 5.95
C SER A 6 -19.56 36.27 5.49
N ASN A 7 -18.51 35.56 5.89
CA ASN A 7 -17.14 35.94 5.54
C ASN A 7 -16.90 35.70 4.03
N PRO A 8 -16.76 36.73 3.19
CA PRO A 8 -16.67 36.59 1.73
C PRO A 8 -15.39 35.84 1.29
N ASN A 9 -14.42 35.71 2.19
CA ASN A 9 -13.15 35.03 1.92
C ASN A 9 -13.26 33.50 1.83
N VAL A 10 -14.38 32.91 2.29
CA VAL A 10 -14.62 31.45 2.23
C VAL A 10 -14.82 30.97 0.79
N GLY A 11 -15.38 31.80 -0.10
CA GLY A 11 -15.57 31.45 -1.52
C GLY A 11 -14.24 31.40 -2.28
N TRP A 12 -13.36 32.37 -2.04
CA TRP A 12 -12.06 32.49 -2.70
C TRP A 12 -11.07 31.41 -2.27
N THR A 13 -11.07 31.04 -0.99
CA THR A 13 -10.25 29.93 -0.49
C THR A 13 -10.67 28.58 -1.08
N LYS A 14 -11.98 28.32 -1.23
CA LYS A 14 -12.48 27.08 -1.87
C LYS A 14 -12.09 26.98 -3.35
N LEU A 15 -12.15 28.09 -4.09
CA LEU A 15 -11.73 28.14 -5.50
C LEU A 15 -10.21 27.98 -5.66
N ALA A 16 -9.42 28.53 -4.73
CA ALA A 16 -7.96 28.37 -4.74
C ALA A 16 -7.50 26.95 -4.41
N LEU A 17 -8.26 26.20 -3.61
CA LEU A 17 -7.97 24.80 -3.29
C LEU A 17 -8.39 23.82 -4.40
N LEU A 18 -9.32 24.20 -5.25
CA LEU A 18 -9.84 23.37 -6.35
C LEU A 18 -8.72 22.80 -7.26
N PRO A 19 -7.75 23.59 -7.79
CA PRO A 19 -6.69 23.03 -8.62
C PRO A 19 -5.79 22.05 -7.86
N ILE A 20 -5.54 22.28 -6.56
CA ILE A 20 -4.76 21.37 -5.72
C ILE A 20 -5.50 20.04 -5.56
N LEU A 21 -6.80 20.10 -5.30
CA LEU A 21 -7.68 18.92 -5.20
C LEU A 21 -7.73 18.12 -6.51
N ILE A 22 -7.84 18.81 -7.66
CA ILE A 22 -7.85 18.16 -8.97
C ILE A 22 -6.54 17.42 -9.23
N VAL A 23 -5.40 18.06 -8.96
CA VAL A 23 -4.09 17.44 -9.15
C VAL A 23 -3.91 16.25 -8.20
N ALA A 24 -4.25 16.40 -6.92
CA ALA A 24 -4.20 15.31 -5.95
C ALA A 24 -5.04 14.12 -6.40
N LEU A 25 -6.30 14.36 -6.79
CA LEU A 25 -7.20 13.31 -7.28
C LEU A 25 -6.67 12.64 -8.56
N ALA A 26 -6.09 13.41 -9.49
CA ALA A 26 -5.50 12.86 -10.70
C ALA A 26 -4.33 11.91 -10.39
N TYR A 27 -3.49 12.23 -9.41
CA TYR A 27 -2.41 11.33 -8.95
C TYR A 27 -2.97 10.06 -8.31
N VAL A 28 -4.00 10.16 -7.47
CA VAL A 28 -4.66 8.99 -6.84
C VAL A 28 -5.24 8.07 -7.91
N ILE A 29 -5.99 8.62 -8.88
CA ILE A 29 -6.55 7.84 -10.00
C ILE A 29 -5.44 7.19 -10.82
N LYS A 30 -4.34 7.91 -11.08
CA LYS A 30 -3.22 7.38 -11.85
C LYS A 30 -2.51 6.24 -11.11
N GLY A 31 -2.33 6.36 -9.80
CA GLY A 31 -1.79 5.30 -8.94
C GLY A 31 -2.64 4.05 -9.02
N ILE A 32 -3.92 4.16 -8.65
CA ILE A 32 -4.89 3.04 -8.66
C ILE A 32 -4.94 2.35 -10.03
N SER A 33 -5.07 3.14 -11.11
CA SER A 33 -5.15 2.58 -12.47
C SER A 33 -3.87 1.86 -12.91
N SER A 34 -2.70 2.25 -12.40
CA SER A 34 -1.43 1.59 -12.71
C SER A 34 -1.23 0.27 -11.97
N ASP A 35 -1.88 0.10 -10.81
CA ASP A 35 -1.74 -1.09 -9.97
C ASP A 35 -2.77 -2.18 -10.28
N ILE A 36 -3.96 -1.81 -10.78
CA ILE A 36 -5.03 -2.77 -11.13
C ILE A 36 -4.53 -3.91 -12.05
N PRO A 37 -3.82 -3.66 -13.16
CA PRO A 37 -3.34 -4.75 -14.03
C PRO A 37 -2.35 -5.69 -13.34
N ARG A 38 -1.64 -5.20 -12.31
CA ARG A 38 -0.63 -5.95 -11.58
C ARG A 38 -1.25 -6.93 -10.59
N LEU A 39 -2.45 -6.64 -10.07
CA LEU A 39 -3.15 -7.51 -9.10
C LEU A 39 -3.46 -8.91 -9.67
N GLY A 40 -3.72 -9.01 -10.97
CA GLY A 40 -4.11 -10.26 -11.62
C GLY A 40 -2.95 -11.21 -11.96
N ASN A 41 -1.70 -10.76 -11.93
CA ASN A 41 -0.57 -11.58 -12.40
C ASN A 41 -0.21 -12.67 -11.38
N PRO A 42 -0.27 -13.97 -11.72
CA PRO A 42 0.04 -15.05 -10.79
C PRO A 42 1.54 -15.18 -10.47
N PHE A 43 2.41 -14.50 -11.22
CA PHE A 43 3.85 -14.56 -11.04
C PHE A 43 4.38 -13.27 -10.42
N PRO A 44 5.50 -13.33 -9.66
CA PRO A 44 6.20 -12.14 -9.18
C PRO A 44 6.63 -11.23 -10.33
N LEU A 45 6.36 -9.94 -10.22
CA LEU A 45 6.72 -8.91 -11.20
C LEU A 45 8.14 -8.38 -10.99
N ASN A 46 8.70 -8.58 -9.80
CA ASN A 46 10.04 -8.17 -9.43
C ASN A 46 10.60 -9.11 -8.36
N SER A 47 11.91 -9.02 -8.10
CA SER A 47 12.60 -9.84 -7.10
C SER A 47 12.10 -9.61 -5.67
N TRP A 48 11.55 -8.43 -5.39
CA TRP A 48 11.04 -8.08 -4.06
C TRP A 48 9.81 -8.89 -3.68
N GLU A 49 8.87 -9.08 -4.61
CA GLU A 49 7.68 -9.87 -4.38
C GLU A 49 8.01 -11.34 -4.12
N SER A 50 9.02 -11.90 -4.80
CA SER A 50 9.52 -13.25 -4.51
C SER A 50 10.08 -13.34 -3.10
N ALA A 51 10.82 -12.34 -2.65
CA ALA A 51 11.34 -12.29 -1.28
C ALA A 51 10.20 -12.26 -0.25
N ILE A 52 9.17 -11.44 -0.49
CA ILE A 52 7.97 -11.40 0.37
C ILE A 52 7.31 -12.77 0.46
N VAL A 53 7.04 -13.44 -0.66
CA VAL A 53 6.37 -14.76 -0.64
C VAL A 53 7.15 -15.80 0.17
N VAL A 54 8.47 -15.78 0.06
CA VAL A 54 9.34 -16.69 0.83
C VAL A 54 9.32 -16.35 2.31
N ASP A 55 9.45 -15.07 2.66
CA ASP A 55 9.42 -14.61 4.05
C ASP A 55 8.04 -14.84 4.69
N ASP A 56 6.95 -14.66 3.95
CA ASP A 56 5.58 -14.94 4.38
C ASP A 56 5.41 -16.41 4.74
N TRP A 57 5.90 -17.30 3.87
CA TRP A 57 5.86 -18.73 4.13
C TRP A 57 6.64 -19.08 5.41
N ARG A 58 7.82 -18.51 5.59
CA ARG A 58 8.64 -18.73 6.78
C ARG A 58 7.93 -18.22 8.03
N ALA A 59 7.43 -16.99 8.00
CA ALA A 59 6.67 -16.39 9.09
C ALA A 59 5.41 -17.20 9.43
N ALA A 60 4.66 -17.67 8.42
CA ALA A 60 3.47 -18.51 8.58
C ALA A 60 3.75 -19.84 9.28
N HIS A 61 4.99 -20.34 9.20
CA HIS A 61 5.45 -21.59 9.81
C HIS A 61 6.35 -21.38 11.04
N GLY A 62 6.39 -20.16 11.59
CA GLY A 62 7.19 -19.83 12.77
C GLY A 62 8.71 -19.90 12.55
N GLN A 63 9.15 -19.85 11.29
CA GLN A 63 10.56 -19.78 10.93
C GLN A 63 11.02 -18.33 10.90
N ALA A 64 12.31 -18.10 11.22
CA ALA A 64 12.91 -16.77 11.12
C ALA A 64 12.96 -16.30 9.66
N VAL A 65 12.43 -15.13 9.37
CA VAL A 65 12.51 -14.43 8.07
C VAL A 65 13.97 -14.15 7.67
N TYR A 66 14.25 -14.07 6.37
CA TYR A 66 15.62 -13.86 5.91
C TYR A 66 16.12 -12.48 6.32
N THR A 67 17.35 -12.46 6.84
CA THR A 67 18.09 -11.26 7.21
C THR A 67 19.49 -11.37 6.61
N ASP A 68 20.05 -10.25 6.19
CA ASP A 68 21.45 -10.13 5.81
C ASP A 68 22.33 -10.50 7.01
N ALA A 69 23.24 -11.45 6.82
CA ALA A 69 24.00 -12.04 7.92
C ALA A 69 25.01 -11.06 8.57
N GLN A 70 25.40 -9.99 7.88
CA GLN A 70 26.39 -9.03 8.37
C GLN A 70 25.74 -7.81 9.02
N SER A 71 24.67 -7.30 8.43
CA SER A 71 24.00 -6.06 8.85
C SER A 71 22.67 -6.29 9.56
N GLY A 72 22.16 -7.54 9.59
CA GLY A 72 20.83 -7.87 10.08
C GLY A 72 19.70 -7.30 9.22
N HIS A 73 20.01 -6.66 8.09
CA HIS A 73 19.00 -6.03 7.24
C HIS A 73 18.14 -7.06 6.54
N ALA A 74 16.84 -6.92 6.65
CA ALA A 74 15.92 -7.75 5.89
C ALA A 74 15.04 -6.92 4.96
N THR A 75 14.57 -7.58 3.92
CA THR A 75 13.59 -7.06 2.98
C THR A 75 12.32 -6.58 3.71
N HIS A 76 11.83 -7.33 4.69
CA HIS A 76 10.70 -6.89 5.50
C HIS A 76 11.00 -5.65 6.38
N MET A 77 12.23 -5.15 6.53
CA MET A 77 12.47 -3.92 7.32
C MET A 77 11.90 -2.66 6.66
N TYR A 78 11.72 -2.67 5.35
CA TYR A 78 11.15 -1.54 4.61
C TYR A 78 9.62 -1.65 4.43
N GLY A 79 9.01 -2.66 5.06
CA GLY A 79 7.59 -2.95 4.95
C GLY A 79 7.17 -4.15 5.80
N ALA A 80 7.53 -4.16 7.09
CA ALA A 80 7.33 -5.33 7.96
C ALA A 80 5.85 -5.73 8.04
N LEU A 81 5.00 -4.72 7.93
CA LEU A 81 3.56 -4.91 7.85
C LEU A 81 3.15 -5.80 6.68
N ALA A 82 3.78 -5.69 5.50
CA ALA A 82 3.41 -6.50 4.35
C ALA A 82 3.57 -7.98 4.66
N THR A 83 4.77 -8.40 5.08
CA THR A 83 5.08 -9.82 5.34
C THR A 83 4.22 -10.43 6.45
N PHE A 84 4.10 -9.73 7.58
CA PHE A 84 3.33 -10.25 8.71
C PHE A 84 1.81 -10.11 8.50
N ALA A 85 1.35 -9.19 7.63
CA ALA A 85 -0.05 -9.11 7.24
C ALA A 85 -0.43 -10.18 6.22
N SER A 86 0.46 -10.58 5.29
CA SER A 86 0.19 -11.63 4.31
C SER A 86 0.43 -13.05 4.82
N ALA A 87 1.34 -13.25 5.78
CA ALA A 87 1.66 -14.57 6.33
C ALA A 87 0.45 -15.40 6.81
N PRO A 88 -0.56 -14.85 7.53
CA PRO A 88 -1.75 -15.61 7.92
C PRO A 88 -2.54 -16.16 6.73
N PHE A 89 -2.61 -15.39 5.63
CA PHE A 89 -3.28 -15.82 4.41
C PHE A 89 -2.46 -16.88 3.67
N VAL A 90 -1.13 -16.70 3.59
CA VAL A 90 -0.23 -17.71 3.02
C VAL A 90 -0.33 -19.05 3.74
N ARG A 91 -0.55 -19.05 5.06
CA ARG A 91 -0.83 -20.27 5.83
C ARG A 91 -2.11 -20.99 5.39
N ALA A 92 -3.12 -20.25 4.94
CA ALA A 92 -4.43 -20.79 4.59
C ALA A 92 -4.55 -21.22 3.12
N ILE A 93 -4.02 -20.42 2.19
CA ILE A 93 -4.18 -20.62 0.74
C ILE A 93 -2.89 -20.99 0.00
N GLY A 94 -1.75 -21.03 0.71
CA GLY A 94 -0.44 -21.28 0.15
C GLY A 94 0.28 -20.01 -0.32
N PRO A 95 1.51 -20.15 -0.83
CA PRO A 95 2.33 -19.03 -1.28
C PRO A 95 1.73 -18.39 -2.55
N ASP A 96 1.29 -17.14 -2.44
CA ASP A 96 0.70 -16.40 -3.56
C ASP A 96 1.09 -14.91 -3.50
N PRO A 97 1.80 -14.38 -4.52
CA PRO A 97 2.21 -12.97 -4.55
C PRO A 97 1.03 -11.99 -4.61
N ARG A 98 -0.15 -12.45 -5.05
CA ARG A 98 -1.34 -11.60 -5.17
C ARG A 98 -1.85 -11.10 -3.82
N ILE A 99 -1.63 -11.86 -2.74
CA ILE A 99 -2.04 -11.50 -1.38
C ILE A 99 -1.34 -10.20 -0.96
N ALA A 100 -0.01 -10.17 -1.05
CA ALA A 100 0.78 -9.01 -0.66
C ALA A 100 0.46 -7.77 -1.52
N ARG A 101 0.18 -7.98 -2.82
CA ARG A 101 -0.27 -6.89 -3.70
C ARG A 101 -1.65 -6.36 -3.30
N ALA A 102 -2.61 -7.24 -2.98
CA ALA A 102 -3.94 -6.82 -2.54
C ALA A 102 -3.88 -6.00 -1.25
N ILE A 103 -3.07 -6.43 -0.27
CA ILE A 103 -2.84 -5.68 0.97
C ILE A 103 -2.23 -4.31 0.68
N SER A 104 -1.19 -4.27 -0.17
CA SER A 104 -0.52 -3.01 -0.55
C SER A 104 -1.46 -2.06 -1.28
N PHE A 105 -2.31 -2.59 -2.18
CA PHE A 105 -3.30 -1.81 -2.91
C PHE A 105 -4.38 -1.22 -2.01
N VAL A 106 -4.89 -2.00 -1.04
CA VAL A 106 -5.85 -1.53 -0.04
C VAL A 106 -5.22 -0.46 0.84
N ALA A 107 -3.99 -0.67 1.31
CA ALA A 107 -3.28 0.31 2.12
C ALA A 107 -3.06 1.63 1.35
N ALA A 108 -2.61 1.56 0.10
CA ALA A 108 -2.42 2.73 -0.75
C ALA A 108 -3.75 3.47 -1.00
N SER A 109 -4.83 2.74 -1.23
CA SER A 109 -6.17 3.31 -1.46
C SER A 109 -6.77 3.94 -0.20
N ALA A 110 -6.44 3.42 1.00
CA ALA A 110 -6.97 3.90 2.27
C ALA A 110 -6.19 5.10 2.86
N LEU A 111 -4.92 5.27 2.47
CA LEU A 111 -4.06 6.39 2.88
C LEU A 111 -4.20 7.63 2.00
N CYS A 112 -4.90 7.52 0.86
CA CYS A 112 -5.26 8.63 -0.03
C CYS A 112 -6.58 9.28 0.41
#